data_AF-A0A940B395-F1
#
_entry.id   AF-A0A940B395-F1
#
_cell.length_a   1.000
_cell.length_b   1.000
_cell.length_c   1.000
_cell.angle_alpha   90.00
_cell.angle_beta   90.00
_cell.angle_gamma   90.00
#
_symmetry.space_group_name_H-M   'P 1'
#
loop_
_entity.id
_entity.type
_entity.pdbx_description
1 polymer ?
#
loop_
_entity_poly.entity_id
_entity_poly.type
_entity_poly.pdbx_seq_one_letter_code
_entity_poly.pdbx_strand_id
1 'polypeptide(L)'
;MRPRFASTSRWLLRSVEAMLACKLTLVYGRYHMMTDLRSLVVSDYHESYEHAEVMADFMNCLLPFQHTTPSDLMQSRESYADQSIDMYKEYKHYLELFEGEGFLSEVAKQFCKTVYNADDYYTFKAFSNLNYGVYAETLLLYQFEKMDYPTFMEQFQEISIFERKRKPLKASAFKLYLKTMHRVLDLYKSLLSEYLLDKRKEND
;
A
#
# COMPACT_ATOMS: atom_id res chain seq x y z
N MET A 1 -12.61 4.22 42.35
CA MET A 1 -12.56 4.82 41.00
C MET A 1 -11.20 4.55 40.40
N ARG A 2 -11.09 3.73 39.34
CA ARG A 2 -9.83 3.55 38.60
C ARG A 2 -9.64 4.72 37.63
N PRO A 3 -8.41 5.23 37.41
CA PRO A 3 -8.21 6.39 36.55
C PRO A 3 -8.51 6.04 35.08
N ARG A 4 -9.39 6.81 34.42
CA ARG A 4 -9.71 6.73 32.99
C ARG A 4 -8.57 7.17 32.05
N PHE A 5 -7.39 7.48 32.58
CA PHE A 5 -6.25 7.98 31.79
C PHE A 5 -5.52 6.89 30.97
N ALA A 6 -5.61 5.63 31.38
CA ALA A 6 -4.93 4.52 30.70
C ALA A 6 -5.60 4.10 29.37
N SER A 7 -6.85 4.52 29.11
CA SER A 7 -7.55 4.24 27.86
C SER A 7 -7.22 5.25 26.76
N THR A 8 -6.98 6.50 27.13
CA THR A 8 -6.71 7.60 26.18
C THR A 8 -5.33 7.47 25.55
N SER A 9 -4.30 7.14 26.36
CA SER A 9 -2.93 6.93 25.87
C SER A 9 -2.81 5.72 24.93
N ARG A 10 -3.51 4.63 25.26
CA ARG A 10 -3.57 3.43 24.42
C ARG A 10 -4.28 3.66 23.09
N TRP A 11 -5.34 4.46 23.09
CA TRP A 11 -6.04 4.83 21.87
C TRP A 11 -5.14 5.67 20.96
N LEU A 12 -4.47 6.68 21.53
CA LEU A 12 -3.58 7.57 20.79
C LEU A 12 -2.43 6.80 20.13
N LEU A 13 -1.79 5.89 20.88
CA LEU A 13 -0.72 5.03 20.36
C LEU A 13 -1.20 4.17 19.18
N ARG A 14 -2.38 3.56 19.30
CA ARG A 14 -2.97 2.73 18.22
C ARG A 14 -3.30 3.55 16.99
N SER A 15 -3.78 4.78 17.16
CA SER A 15 -4.05 5.69 16.05
C SER A 15 -2.76 6.07 15.33
N VAL A 16 -1.67 6.35 16.05
CA VAL A 16 -0.36 6.62 15.45
C VAL A 16 0.18 5.41 14.69
N GLU A 17 0.07 4.21 15.26
CA GLU A 17 0.50 2.98 14.61
C GLU A 17 -0.32 2.65 13.36
N ALA A 18 -1.63 2.89 13.39
CA ALA A 18 -2.50 2.72 12.24
C ALA A 18 -2.14 3.71 11.11
N MET A 19 -1.84 4.97 11.46
CA MET A 19 -1.38 5.97 10.49
C MET A 19 -0.05 5.59 9.87
N LEU A 20 0.92 5.17 10.69
CA LEU A 20 2.21 4.70 10.20
C LEU A 20 2.05 3.49 9.27
N ALA A 21 1.18 2.54 9.62
CA ALA A 21 0.86 1.40 8.78
C ALA A 21 0.29 1.83 7.42
N CYS A 22 -0.64 2.80 7.40
CA CYS A 22 -1.20 3.32 6.14
C CYS A 22 -0.13 3.98 5.27
N LYS A 23 0.72 4.83 5.85
CA LYS A 23 1.84 5.46 5.15
C LYS A 23 2.80 4.44 4.55
N LEU A 24 3.23 3.46 5.34
CA LEU A 24 4.13 2.40 4.88
C LEU A 24 3.51 1.59 3.73
N THR A 25 2.20 1.39 3.75
CA THR A 25 1.47 0.65 2.70
C THR A 25 1.44 1.41 1.40
N LEU A 26 1.16 2.72 1.44
CA LEU A 26 1.18 3.56 0.23
C LEU A 26 2.59 3.65 -0.37
N VAL A 27 3.57 3.95 0.48
CA VAL A 27 4.96 4.09 0.05
C VAL A 27 5.49 2.76 -0.51
N TYR A 28 5.24 1.64 0.18
CA TYR A 28 5.64 0.32 -0.31
C TYR A 28 4.89 -0.10 -1.57
N GLY A 29 3.57 0.12 -1.65
CA GLY A 29 2.78 -0.23 -2.82
C GLY A 29 3.31 0.44 -4.09
N ARG A 30 3.64 1.74 -4.02
CA ARG A 30 4.25 2.47 -5.15
C ARG A 30 5.67 1.99 -5.46
N TYR A 31 6.49 1.74 -4.44
CA TYR A 31 7.82 1.19 -4.63
C TYR A 31 7.79 -0.19 -5.32
N HIS A 32 6.88 -1.07 -4.89
CA HIS A 32 6.71 -2.41 -5.42
C HIS A 32 6.26 -2.36 -6.88
N MET A 33 5.17 -1.63 -7.18
CA MET A 33 4.68 -1.49 -8.55
C MET A 33 5.72 -0.88 -9.49
N MET A 34 6.43 0.17 -9.06
CA MET A 34 7.55 0.74 -9.81
C MET A 34 8.61 -0.32 -10.12
N THR A 35 8.99 -1.14 -9.14
CA THR A 35 10.06 -2.14 -9.31
C THR A 35 9.62 -3.26 -10.25
N ASP A 36 8.38 -3.71 -10.14
CA ASP A 36 7.82 -4.75 -11.01
C ASP A 36 7.67 -4.27 -12.45
N LEU A 37 7.09 -3.07 -12.66
CA LEU A 37 6.97 -2.48 -13.99
C LEU A 37 8.34 -2.28 -14.63
N ARG A 38 9.33 -1.80 -13.88
CA ARG A 38 10.71 -1.71 -14.34
C ARG A 38 11.27 -3.09 -14.73
N SER A 39 10.95 -4.14 -13.99
CA SER A 39 11.41 -5.50 -14.32
C SER A 39 10.82 -5.98 -15.65
N LEU A 40 9.54 -5.70 -15.91
CA LEU A 40 8.86 -6.01 -17.17
C LEU A 40 9.47 -5.25 -18.36
N VAL A 41 9.87 -3.99 -18.15
CA VAL A 41 10.61 -3.21 -19.16
C VAL A 41 11.99 -3.80 -19.44
N VAL A 42 12.67 -4.38 -18.45
CA VAL A 42 14.03 -4.91 -18.63
C VAL A 42 14.00 -6.32 -19.21
N SER A 43 13.01 -7.13 -18.87
CA SER A 43 12.77 -8.42 -19.53
C SER A 43 12.32 -8.21 -20.98
N ASP A 44 12.71 -9.09 -21.90
CA ASP A 44 12.12 -9.18 -23.24
C ASP A 44 10.67 -9.73 -23.20
N TYR A 45 9.93 -9.40 -22.14
CA TYR A 45 8.57 -9.85 -21.93
C TYR A 45 7.66 -9.13 -22.92
N HIS A 46 7.06 -9.93 -23.80
CA HIS A 46 5.98 -9.52 -24.67
C HIS A 46 4.76 -10.35 -24.31
N GLU A 47 3.71 -9.67 -23.88
CA GLU A 47 2.45 -10.32 -23.54
C GLU A 47 1.83 -10.88 -24.81
N SER A 48 1.73 -12.21 -24.90
CA SER A 48 1.09 -12.88 -26.03
C SER A 48 -0.42 -12.62 -26.00
N TYR A 49 -1.04 -12.52 -27.17
CA TYR A 49 -2.50 -12.36 -27.28
C TYR A 49 -3.26 -13.48 -26.56
N GLU A 50 -2.76 -14.72 -26.65
CA GLU A 50 -3.36 -15.89 -25.97
C GLU A 50 -3.34 -15.74 -24.43
N HIS A 51 -2.25 -15.21 -23.87
CA HIS A 51 -2.19 -14.91 -22.43
C HIS A 51 -3.18 -13.80 -22.04
N ALA A 52 -3.28 -12.75 -22.87
CA ALA A 52 -4.21 -11.66 -22.67
C ALA A 52 -5.68 -12.12 -22.77
N GLU A 53 -6.01 -13.07 -23.65
CA GLU A 53 -7.35 -13.67 -23.72
C GLU A 53 -7.70 -14.41 -22.44
N VAL A 54 -6.82 -15.30 -21.97
CA VAL A 54 -7.03 -16.06 -20.72
C VAL A 54 -7.24 -15.11 -19.53
N MET A 55 -6.44 -14.04 -19.46
CA MET A 55 -6.53 -13.06 -18.38
C MET A 55 -7.80 -12.20 -18.51
N ALA A 56 -8.20 -11.81 -19.72
CA ALA A 56 -9.45 -11.08 -19.96
C ALA A 56 -10.66 -11.91 -19.54
N ASP A 57 -10.70 -13.19 -19.89
CA ASP A 57 -11.76 -14.12 -19.47
C ASP A 57 -11.82 -14.26 -17.95
N PHE A 58 -10.66 -14.39 -17.30
CA PHE A 58 -10.57 -14.44 -15.84
C PHE A 58 -11.09 -13.14 -15.19
N MET A 59 -10.65 -11.98 -15.67
CA MET A 59 -11.08 -10.68 -15.17
C MET A 59 -12.58 -10.45 -15.37
N ASN A 60 -13.12 -10.78 -16.55
CA ASN A 60 -14.56 -10.70 -16.83
C ASN A 60 -15.38 -11.65 -15.95
N CYS A 61 -14.81 -12.82 -15.57
CA CYS A 61 -15.45 -13.74 -14.63
C CYS A 61 -15.50 -13.18 -13.20
N LEU A 62 -14.42 -12.56 -12.74
CA LEU A 62 -14.29 -11.96 -11.42
C LEU A 62 -15.04 -10.62 -11.28
N LEU A 63 -15.01 -9.79 -12.32
CA LEU A 63 -15.52 -8.43 -12.35
C LEU A 63 -16.47 -8.23 -13.54
N PRO A 64 -17.67 -8.85 -13.53
CA PRO A 64 -18.58 -8.85 -14.69
C PRO A 64 -19.17 -7.46 -15.04
N PHE A 65 -18.83 -6.43 -14.27
CA PHE A 65 -19.24 -5.04 -14.52
C PHE A 65 -18.17 -4.22 -15.25
N GLN A 66 -16.95 -4.75 -15.36
CA GLN A 66 -15.89 -4.20 -16.20
C GLN A 66 -15.69 -5.18 -17.34
N HIS A 67 -16.03 -4.75 -18.56
CA HIS A 67 -15.69 -5.55 -19.72
C HIS A 67 -14.24 -5.27 -20.09
N THR A 68 -13.37 -6.22 -19.78
CA THR A 68 -11.95 -6.20 -20.14
C THR A 68 -11.76 -6.98 -21.43
N THR A 69 -11.14 -6.37 -22.44
CA THR A 69 -10.76 -7.03 -23.69
C THR A 69 -9.29 -7.44 -23.65
N PRO A 70 -8.86 -8.42 -24.46
CA PRO A 70 -7.44 -8.80 -24.56
C PRO A 70 -6.55 -7.61 -24.93
N SER A 71 -7.03 -6.73 -25.81
CA SER A 71 -6.32 -5.52 -26.21
C SER A 71 -6.08 -4.55 -25.05
N ASP A 72 -6.96 -4.52 -24.04
CA ASP A 72 -6.78 -3.70 -22.84
C ASP A 72 -5.63 -4.21 -21.95
N LEU A 73 -5.27 -5.49 -22.11
CA LEU A 73 -4.21 -6.16 -21.35
C LEU A 73 -2.90 -6.21 -22.12
N MET A 74 -2.92 -6.07 -23.45
CA MET A 74 -1.72 -6.01 -24.27
C MET A 74 -0.98 -4.68 -24.10
N GLN A 75 -0.13 -4.60 -23.09
CA GLN A 75 0.67 -3.41 -22.84
C GLN A 75 2.01 -3.46 -23.58
N SER A 76 2.41 -2.31 -24.12
CA SER A 76 3.73 -2.14 -24.73
C SER A 76 4.80 -1.90 -23.66
N ARG A 77 6.06 -2.16 -24.01
CA ARG A 77 7.21 -1.83 -23.17
C ARG A 77 7.26 -0.34 -22.80
N GLU A 78 6.91 0.53 -23.75
CA GLU A 78 6.80 1.98 -23.52
C GLU A 78 5.73 2.29 -22.47
N SER A 79 4.57 1.61 -22.56
CA SER A 79 3.50 1.76 -21.56
C SER A 79 3.95 1.35 -20.15
N TYR A 80 4.66 0.22 -20.00
CA TYR A 80 5.21 -0.17 -18.70
C TYR A 80 6.27 0.82 -18.19
N ALA A 81 7.08 1.41 -19.08
CA ALA A 81 8.07 2.40 -18.71
C ALA A 81 7.42 3.70 -18.20
N ASP A 82 6.40 4.20 -18.90
CA ASP A 82 5.63 5.38 -18.50
C ASP A 82 4.95 5.15 -17.15
N GLN A 83 4.29 4.00 -16.98
CA GLN A 83 3.67 3.64 -15.70
C GLN A 83 4.71 3.51 -14.57
N SER A 84 5.89 2.94 -14.84
CA SER A 84 6.97 2.87 -13.85
C SER A 84 7.45 4.25 -13.43
N ILE A 85 7.52 5.20 -14.38
CA ILE A 85 7.90 6.59 -14.10
C ILE A 85 6.82 7.27 -13.25
N ASP A 86 5.54 7.06 -13.55
CA ASP A 86 4.45 7.64 -12.78
C ASP A 86 4.38 7.07 -11.36
N MET A 87 4.56 5.76 -11.20
CA MET A 87 4.67 5.14 -9.86
C MET A 87 5.87 5.68 -9.07
N TYR A 88 6.99 6.00 -9.73
CA TYR A 88 8.13 6.63 -9.08
C TYR A 88 7.83 8.08 -8.63
N LYS A 89 7.10 8.86 -9.45
CA LYS A 89 6.67 10.21 -9.07
C LYS A 89 5.74 10.15 -7.85
N GLU A 90 4.78 9.25 -7.84
CA GLU A 90 3.87 9.05 -6.69
C GLU A 90 4.63 8.57 -5.44
N TYR A 91 5.56 7.64 -5.60
CA TYR A 91 6.44 7.18 -4.52
C TYR A 91 7.19 8.35 -3.88
N LYS A 92 7.82 9.20 -4.70
CA LYS A 92 8.51 10.41 -4.21
C LYS A 92 7.57 11.37 -3.53
N HIS A 93 6.40 11.61 -4.13
CA HIS A 93 5.40 12.49 -3.56
C HIS A 93 4.99 12.06 -2.15
N TYR A 94 4.73 10.77 -1.92
CA TYR A 94 4.38 10.27 -0.58
C TYR A 94 5.54 10.36 0.41
N LEU A 95 6.79 10.11 -0.02
CA LEU A 95 7.95 10.29 0.85
C LEU A 95 8.05 11.75 1.33
N GLU A 96 8.00 12.70 0.40
CA GLU A 96 8.08 14.14 0.70
C GLU A 96 6.90 14.60 1.57
N LEU A 97 5.69 14.15 1.25
CA LEU A 97 4.48 14.48 2.01
C LEU A 97 4.59 14.01 3.47
N PHE A 98 5.05 12.77 3.69
CA PHE A 98 5.11 12.21 5.04
C PHE A 98 6.34 12.66 5.82
N GLU A 99 7.39 13.13 5.16
CA GLU A 99 8.59 13.66 5.81
C GLU A 99 8.27 14.86 6.71
N GLY A 100 7.33 15.71 6.29
CA GLY A 100 6.79 16.80 7.11
C GLY A 100 6.09 16.36 8.41
N GLU A 101 5.79 15.06 8.55
CA GLU A 101 5.12 14.47 9.71
C GLU A 101 6.05 13.55 10.53
N GLY A 102 7.37 13.66 10.35
CA GLY A 102 8.37 12.86 11.07
C GLY A 102 8.60 11.47 10.48
N PHE A 103 8.14 11.20 9.26
CA PHE A 103 8.44 9.97 8.54
C PHE A 103 9.79 10.12 7.82
N LEU A 104 10.82 9.37 8.23
CA LEU A 104 12.14 9.54 7.65
C LEU A 104 12.25 8.83 6.29
N SER A 105 12.37 9.61 5.22
CA SER A 105 12.42 9.12 3.84
C SER A 105 13.51 8.07 3.61
N GLU A 106 14.69 8.21 4.22
CA GLU A 106 15.78 7.22 4.11
C GLU A 106 15.43 5.88 4.77
N VAL A 107 14.83 5.91 5.97
CA VAL A 107 14.38 4.71 6.67
C VAL A 107 13.26 4.02 5.88
N ALA A 108 12.35 4.79 5.30
CA ALA A 108 11.28 4.27 4.44
C ALA A 108 11.81 3.62 3.16
N LYS A 109 12.79 4.22 2.50
CA LYS A 109 13.48 3.62 1.34
C LYS A 109 14.13 2.29 1.70
N GLN A 110 14.84 2.23 2.83
CA GLN A 110 15.46 0.99 3.31
C GLN A 110 14.42 -0.07 3.65
N PHE A 111 13.35 0.32 4.35
CA PHE A 111 12.21 -0.54 4.64
C PHE A 111 11.63 -1.15 3.37
N CYS A 112 11.35 -0.34 2.33
CA CYS A 112 10.80 -0.84 1.07
C CYS A 112 11.70 -1.88 0.40
N LYS A 113 13.01 -1.62 0.35
CA LYS A 113 14.00 -2.57 -0.18
C LYS A 113 14.02 -3.88 0.62
N THR A 114 14.03 -3.79 1.95
CA THR A 114 14.05 -4.97 2.83
C THR A 114 12.80 -5.81 2.64
N VAL A 115 11.62 -5.19 2.65
CA VAL A 115 10.36 -5.90 2.43
C VAL A 115 10.32 -6.52 1.04
N TYR A 116 10.67 -5.79 -0.01
CA TYR A 116 10.62 -6.29 -1.39
C TYR A 116 11.41 -7.59 -1.56
N ASN A 117 12.62 -7.65 -1.00
CA ASN A 117 13.52 -8.80 -1.12
C ASN A 117 13.24 -9.95 -0.14
N ALA A 118 12.45 -9.73 0.93
CA ALA A 118 12.21 -10.74 1.96
C ALA A 118 10.87 -11.47 1.77
N ASP A 119 10.89 -12.80 1.85
CA ASP A 119 9.68 -13.63 1.70
C ASP A 119 8.72 -13.54 2.91
N ASP A 120 9.27 -13.28 4.10
CA ASP A 120 8.55 -13.25 5.37
C ASP A 120 7.41 -12.23 5.46
N TYR A 121 7.35 -11.29 4.51
CA TYR A 121 6.36 -10.22 4.44
C TYR A 121 5.26 -10.46 3.39
N TYR A 122 5.13 -11.66 2.83
CA TYR A 122 4.20 -11.98 1.73
C TYR A 122 2.78 -11.42 1.91
N THR A 123 2.21 -11.52 3.12
CA THR A 123 0.85 -11.01 3.40
C THR A 123 0.79 -9.49 3.30
N PHE A 124 1.81 -8.78 3.77
CA PHE A 124 1.89 -7.33 3.64
C PHE A 124 2.08 -6.92 2.17
N LYS A 125 2.90 -7.66 1.41
CA LYS A 125 3.05 -7.44 -0.04
C LYS A 125 1.71 -7.56 -0.74
N ALA A 126 0.98 -8.66 -0.49
CA ALA A 126 -0.33 -8.90 -1.06
C ALA A 126 -1.32 -7.78 -0.69
N PHE A 127 -1.37 -7.36 0.57
CA PHE A 127 -2.29 -6.29 0.97
C PHE A 127 -1.95 -4.96 0.30
N SER A 128 -0.66 -4.57 0.26
CA SER A 128 -0.23 -3.29 -0.31
C SER A 128 -0.53 -3.15 -1.81
N ASN A 129 -0.60 -4.28 -2.53
CA ASN A 129 -0.86 -4.32 -3.97
C ASN A 129 -2.34 -4.58 -4.32
N LEU A 130 -3.18 -4.90 -3.34
CA LEU A 130 -4.63 -5.05 -3.52
C LEU A 130 -5.34 -3.74 -3.10
N ASN A 131 -6.65 -3.80 -2.89
CA ASN A 131 -7.48 -2.64 -2.51
C ASN A 131 -7.08 -1.94 -1.20
N TYR A 132 -6.15 -2.49 -0.41
CA TYR A 132 -5.74 -1.85 0.84
C TYR A 132 -4.89 -0.60 0.64
N GLY A 133 -4.24 -0.42 -0.52
CA GLY A 133 -3.66 0.87 -0.88
C GLY A 133 -4.73 1.97 -0.94
N VAL A 134 -5.84 1.70 -1.62
CA VAL A 134 -6.99 2.62 -1.70
C VAL A 134 -7.57 2.87 -0.30
N TYR A 135 -7.76 1.82 0.51
CA TYR A 135 -8.27 1.99 1.88
C TYR A 135 -7.33 2.80 2.77
N ALA A 136 -6.02 2.60 2.64
CA ALA A 136 -5.02 3.38 3.37
C ALA A 136 -5.06 4.86 2.96
N GLU A 137 -5.15 5.15 1.67
CA GLU A 137 -5.28 6.52 1.15
C GLU A 137 -6.57 7.18 1.60
N THR A 138 -7.72 6.54 1.41
CA THR A 138 -9.03 7.02 1.85
C THR A 138 -9.06 7.30 3.36
N LEU A 139 -8.43 6.43 4.17
CA LEU A 139 -8.33 6.65 5.62
C LEU A 139 -7.45 7.86 5.97
N LEU A 140 -6.30 8.02 5.31
CA LEU A 140 -5.44 9.18 5.51
C LEU A 140 -6.16 10.47 5.12
N LEU A 141 -6.81 10.51 3.95
CA LEU A 141 -7.55 11.68 3.47
C LEU A 141 -8.67 12.07 4.43
N TYR A 142 -9.42 11.10 4.94
CA TYR A 142 -10.43 11.35 5.97
C TYR A 142 -9.83 11.88 7.26
N GLN A 143 -8.72 11.29 7.73
CA GLN A 143 -8.06 11.70 8.97
C GLN A 143 -7.40 13.09 8.89
N PHE A 144 -6.98 13.51 7.70
CA PHE A 144 -6.47 14.87 7.43
C PHE A 144 -7.57 15.87 7.07
N GLU A 145 -8.84 15.51 7.26
CA GLU A 145 -10.00 16.35 6.96
C GLU A 145 -10.04 16.83 5.49
N LYS A 146 -9.44 16.05 4.58
CA LYS A 146 -9.47 16.26 3.13
C LYS A 146 -10.62 15.55 2.44
N MET A 147 -11.36 14.73 3.17
CA MET A 147 -12.49 13.97 2.70
C MET A 147 -13.59 13.99 3.76
N ASP A 148 -14.84 14.19 3.33
CA ASP A 148 -15.99 14.12 4.23
C ASP A 148 -16.38 12.67 4.54
N TYR A 149 -17.15 12.48 5.61
CA TYR A 149 -17.56 11.15 6.05
C TYR A 149 -18.41 10.39 5.03
N PRO A 150 -19.39 11.01 4.31
CA PRO A 150 -20.13 10.32 3.26
C PRO A 150 -19.21 9.78 2.15
N THR A 151 -18.31 10.59 1.61
CA THR A 151 -17.36 10.18 0.57
C THR A 151 -16.43 9.08 1.06
N PHE A 152 -15.95 9.20 2.30
CA PHE A 152 -15.16 8.16 2.95
C PHE A 152 -15.90 6.82 2.96
N MET A 153 -17.16 6.79 3.39
CA MET A 153 -17.97 5.55 3.46
C MET A 153 -18.28 4.95 2.09
N GLU A 154 -18.37 5.76 1.04
CA GLU A 154 -18.54 5.29 -0.34
C GLU A 154 -17.27 4.64 -0.89
N GLN A 155 -16.09 5.19 -0.56
CA GLN A 155 -14.81 4.64 -1.01
C GLN A 155 -14.33 3.45 -0.16
N PHE A 156 -14.78 3.36 1.10
CA PHE A 156 -14.42 2.28 2.02
C PHE A 156 -15.30 1.02 1.84
N GLN A 157 -15.41 0.54 0.61
CA GLN A 157 -16.22 -0.61 0.21
C GLN A 157 -15.37 -1.79 -0.28
N GLU A 158 -15.74 -3.01 0.09
CA GLU A 158 -15.23 -4.26 -0.47
C GLU A 158 -16.03 -4.70 -1.69
N ILE A 159 -15.34 -5.15 -2.74
CA ILE A 159 -15.99 -5.84 -3.86
C ILE A 159 -16.15 -7.31 -3.47
N SER A 160 -17.39 -7.76 -3.28
CA SER A 160 -17.67 -9.18 -3.09
C SER A 160 -17.62 -9.88 -4.45
N ILE A 161 -16.57 -10.68 -4.67
CA ILE A 161 -16.41 -11.49 -5.90
C ILE A 161 -17.57 -12.49 -6.03
N PHE A 162 -17.96 -13.14 -4.92
CA PHE A 162 -19.03 -14.14 -4.90
C PHE A 162 -20.40 -13.53 -5.18
N GLU A 163 -20.70 -12.38 -4.59
CA GLU A 163 -22.01 -11.76 -4.71
C GLU A 163 -22.09 -10.74 -5.85
N ARG A 164 -20.95 -10.47 -6.51
CA ARG A 164 -20.81 -9.51 -7.61
C ARG A 164 -21.43 -8.15 -7.22
N LYS A 165 -21.16 -7.69 -6.00
CA LYS A 165 -21.70 -6.42 -5.48
C LYS A 165 -20.66 -5.72 -4.61
N ARG A 166 -20.73 -4.40 -4.57
CA ARG A 166 -20.00 -3.59 -3.58
C ARG A 166 -20.72 -3.69 -2.24
N LYS A 167 -19.95 -3.89 -1.18
CA LYS A 167 -20.43 -3.92 0.21
C LYS A 167 -19.54 -3.04 1.07
N PRO A 168 -20.04 -2.51 2.20
CA PRO A 168 -19.16 -1.88 3.18
C PRO A 168 -18.05 -2.85 3.60
N LEU A 169 -16.79 -2.37 3.65
CA LEU A 169 -15.67 -3.20 4.10
C LEU A 169 -15.96 -3.71 5.52
N LYS A 170 -15.89 -5.02 5.73
CA LYS A 170 -16.06 -5.55 7.09
C LYS A 170 -14.90 -5.08 7.96
N ALA A 171 -15.22 -4.45 9.09
CA ALA A 171 -14.22 -4.03 10.09
C ALA A 171 -13.30 -5.18 10.54
N SER A 172 -13.73 -6.45 10.41
CA SER A 172 -12.89 -7.63 10.67
C SER A 172 -11.73 -7.79 9.68
N ALA A 173 -11.93 -7.47 8.39
CA ALA A 173 -10.88 -7.54 7.38
C ALA A 173 -9.80 -6.49 7.65
N PHE A 174 -10.22 -5.25 7.95
CA PHE A 174 -9.29 -4.19 8.34
C PHE A 174 -8.56 -4.49 9.66
N LYS A 175 -9.24 -5.09 10.65
CA LYS A 175 -8.60 -5.56 11.89
C LYS A 175 -7.56 -6.66 11.64
N LEU A 176 -7.82 -7.59 10.72
CA LEU A 176 -6.87 -8.63 10.33
C LEU A 176 -5.64 -7.99 9.68
N TYR A 177 -5.86 -7.06 8.76
CA TYR A 177 -4.80 -6.26 8.15
C TYR A 177 -3.95 -5.57 9.22
N LEU A 178 -4.55 -4.79 10.14
CA LEU A 178 -3.80 -4.13 11.23
C LEU A 178 -3.02 -5.10 12.13
N LYS A 179 -3.59 -6.28 12.43
CA LYS A 179 -2.86 -7.32 13.18
C LYS A 179 -1.64 -7.83 12.42
N THR A 180 -1.75 -7.94 11.09
CA THR A 180 -0.67 -8.37 10.21
C THR A 180 0.43 -7.30 10.12
N MET A 181 0.07 -6.03 10.32
CA MET A 181 1.00 -4.90 10.29
C MET A 181 1.95 -4.82 11.48
N HIS A 182 1.74 -5.57 12.57
CA HIS A 182 2.64 -5.51 13.74
C HIS A 182 4.11 -5.81 13.36
N ARG A 183 4.35 -6.91 12.61
CA ARG A 183 5.71 -7.28 12.16
C ARG A 183 6.32 -6.23 11.22
N VAL A 184 5.47 -5.57 10.44
CA VAL A 184 5.88 -4.51 9.49
C VAL A 184 6.30 -3.25 10.26
N LEU A 185 5.52 -2.86 11.26
CA LEU A 185 5.81 -1.74 12.13
C LEU A 185 7.07 -1.99 12.97
N ASP A 186 7.26 -3.21 13.48
CA ASP A 186 8.45 -3.58 14.23
C ASP A 186 9.71 -3.50 13.38
N LEU A 187 9.65 -3.96 12.12
CA LEU A 187 10.76 -3.79 11.17
C LEU A 187 11.09 -2.30 10.98
N TYR A 188 10.09 -1.46 10.68
CA TYR A 188 10.33 -0.03 10.48
C TYR A 188 10.92 0.63 11.73
N LYS A 189 10.42 0.29 12.92
CA LYS A 189 10.96 0.79 14.20
C LYS A 189 12.41 0.36 14.45
N SER A 190 12.79 -0.86 14.05
CA SER A 190 14.17 -1.35 14.10
C SER A 190 15.08 -0.51 13.21
N LEU A 191 14.72 -0.36 11.94
CA LEU A 191 15.48 0.42 10.96
C LEU A 191 15.60 1.90 11.38
N LEU A 192 14.53 2.47 11.95
CA LEU A 192 14.55 3.82 12.50
C LEU A 192 15.54 3.94 13.66
N SER A 193 15.54 2.97 14.57
CA SER A 193 16.45 2.97 15.72
C SER A 193 17.91 2.86 15.28
N GLU A 194 18.22 1.98 14.32
CA GLU A 194 19.55 1.85 13.71
C GLU A 194 20.01 3.16 13.07
N TYR A 195 19.15 3.78 12.24
CA TYR A 195 19.44 5.05 11.58
C TYR A 195 19.76 6.17 12.60
N LEU A 196 18.96 6.28 13.66
CA LEU A 196 19.16 7.30 14.69
C LEU A 196 20.45 7.07 15.49
N LEU A 197 20.82 5.81 15.74
CA LEU A 197 22.09 5.47 16.41
C LEU A 197 23.29 5.85 15.55
N ASP A 198 23.24 5.59 14.25
CA ASP A 198 24.33 5.93 13.34
C ASP A 198 24.47 7.44 13.15
N LYS A 199 23.36 8.16 13.05
CA LYS A 199 23.36 9.63 13.05
C LYS A 199 23.92 10.24 14.33
N ARG A 200 23.77 9.56 15.46
CA ARG A 200 24.37 10.03 16.73
C ARG A 200 25.89 9.90 16.69
N LYS A 201 26.40 8.75 16.24
CA LYS A 201 27.85 8.50 16.12
C LYS A 201 28.54 9.42 15.11
N GLU A 202 27.82 9.89 14.08
CA GLU A 202 28.36 10.87 13.13
C GLU A 202 28.53 12.28 13.72
N ASN A 203 27.84 12.58 14.82
CA ASN A 203 27.83 13.89 15.48
C ASN A 203 28.66 13.94 16.79
N ASP A 204 29.19 12.79 17.23
CA ASP A 204 30.08 12.64 18.39
C ASP A 204 31.55 12.53 17.91
#